data_AF-A0A7J9EUS3-F1
#
_entry.id   AF-A0A7J9EUS3-F1
#
_cell.length_a   1.000
_cell.length_b   1.000
_cell.length_c   1.000
_cell.angle_alpha   90.00
_cell.angle_beta   90.00
_cell.angle_gamma   90.00
#
_symmetry.space_group_name_H-M   'P 1'
#
loop_
_entity.id
_entity.type
_entity.pdbx_description
1 polymer ?
#
loop_
_entity_poly.entity_id
_entity_poly.type
_entity_poly.pdbx_seq_one_letter_code
_entity_poly.pdbx_strand_id
1 'polypeptide(L)' 'SLGQLHTLKIKSCSQLEDIIQDLQVACKCLLQSLKIVEIKRCNNLKYIFLMSVANSLGQLQTLKIKSCSQLEDI' A
#
# COMPACT_ATOMS: atom_id res chain seq x y z
N SER A 1 -5.72 14.41 10.61
CA SER A 1 -4.32 14.22 10.15
C SER A 1 -4.11 12.75 9.86
N LEU A 2 -3.75 12.39 8.64
CA LEU A 2 -3.47 11.00 8.24
C LEU A 2 -2.19 10.42 8.88
N GLY A 3 -1.43 11.21 9.67
CA GLY A 3 -0.23 10.74 10.38
C GLY A 3 -0.47 9.62 11.42
N GLN A 4 -1.72 9.23 11.67
CA GLN A 4 -2.10 8.16 12.61
C GLN A 4 -2.61 6.89 11.92
N LEU A 5 -2.46 6.77 10.60
CA LEU A 5 -2.96 5.60 9.89
C LEU A 5 -2.05 4.38 10.12
N HIS A 6 -2.43 3.54 11.08
CA HIS A 6 -1.69 2.33 11.42
C HIS A 6 -2.05 1.12 10.54
N THR A 7 -3.21 1.16 9.89
CA THR A 7 -3.77 0.01 9.20
C THR A 7 -4.44 0.45 7.91
N LEU A 8 -3.98 -0.10 6.79
CA LEU A 8 -4.60 0.04 5.48
C LEU A 8 -5.24 -1.29 5.09
N LYS A 9 -6.55 -1.31 4.87
CA LYS A 9 -7.29 -2.48 4.41
C LYS A 9 -8.07 -2.16 3.15
N ILE A 10 -7.75 -2.84 2.06
CA ILE A 10 -8.41 -2.68 0.76
C ILE A 10 -8.96 -4.05 0.35
N LYS A 11 -10.27 -4.10 0.04
CA LYS A 11 -10.96 -5.36 -0.25
C LYS A 11 -11.91 -5.17 -1.42
N SER A 12 -11.82 -6.08 -2.38
CA SER A 12 -12.74 -6.17 -3.53
C SER A 12 -12.80 -4.90 -4.38
N CYS A 13 -11.70 -4.13 -4.43
CA CYS A 13 -11.58 -2.94 -5.28
C CYS A 13 -11.05 -3.37 -6.65
N SER A 14 -11.93 -3.86 -7.52
CA SER A 14 -11.53 -4.44 -8.80
C SER A 14 -11.06 -3.42 -9.83
N GLN A 15 -11.41 -2.14 -9.69
CA GLN A 15 -10.93 -1.05 -10.56
C GLN A 15 -9.67 -0.36 -10.04
N LEU A 16 -9.17 -0.77 -8.86
CA LEU A 16 -7.98 -0.14 -8.29
C LEU A 16 -6.74 -0.67 -9.00
N GLU A 17 -6.02 0.21 -9.67
CA GLU A 17 -4.80 -0.11 -10.41
C GLU A 17 -3.53 0.19 -9.61
N ASP A 18 -3.58 1.26 -8.80
CA ASP A 18 -2.50 1.72 -7.92
C ASP A 18 -3.07 2.28 -6.61
N ILE A 19 -2.29 2.21 -5.53
CA ILE A 19 -2.68 2.78 -4.22
C ILE A 19 -2.02 4.15 -3.99
N ILE A 20 -0.80 4.35 -4.51
CA ILE A 20 -0.04 5.59 -4.34
C ILE A 20 0.64 5.94 -5.65
N GLN A 21 0.10 6.95 -6.35
CA GLN A 21 0.71 7.56 -7.54
C GLN A 21 1.34 8.90 -7.14
N ASP A 22 2.65 8.99 -7.28
CA ASP A 22 3.48 10.20 -7.21
C ASP A 22 3.92 10.75 -5.84
N LEU A 23 5.19 11.20 -5.81
CA LEU A 23 6.01 11.43 -4.62
C LEU A 23 6.42 12.91 -4.52
N GLN A 24 5.58 13.73 -3.89
CA GLN A 24 6.09 14.90 -3.17
C GLN A 24 5.81 14.72 -1.68
N VAL A 25 6.91 14.76 -0.91
CA VAL A 25 7.15 14.96 0.54
C VAL A 25 6.05 14.60 1.55
N ALA A 26 4.78 14.93 1.29
CA ALA A 26 3.63 14.62 2.12
C ALA A 26 3.43 13.12 2.41
N CYS A 27 3.72 12.21 1.45
CA CYS A 27 3.44 10.77 1.63
C CYS A 27 4.48 9.99 2.46
N LYS A 28 5.70 10.51 2.65
CA LYS A 28 6.69 9.86 3.54
C LYS A 28 6.16 9.78 4.97
N CYS A 29 5.54 10.85 5.46
CA CYS A 29 4.99 10.91 6.81
C CYS A 29 3.74 10.04 6.96
N LEU A 30 2.96 9.85 5.89
CA LEU A 30 1.71 9.07 5.90
C LEU A 30 1.95 7.57 6.14
N LEU A 31 3.10 7.07 5.69
CA LEU A 31 3.40 5.64 5.67
C LEU A 31 4.34 5.22 6.80
N GLN A 32 5.01 6.18 7.45
CA GLN A 32 5.87 5.93 8.60
C GLN A 32 5.13 5.34 9.81
N SER A 33 3.83 5.62 9.97
CA SER A 33 3.03 5.05 11.06
C SER A 33 2.30 3.76 10.69
N LEU A 34 2.40 3.33 9.43
CA LEU A 34 1.66 2.20 8.90
C LEU A 34 2.29 0.88 9.36
N LYS A 35 1.51 0.09 10.11
CA LYS A 35 1.94 -1.18 10.71
C LYS A 35 1.36 -2.39 10.00
N ILE A 36 0.16 -2.25 9.43
CA ILE A 36 -0.58 -3.36 8.83
C ILE A 36 -1.15 -2.94 7.47
N VAL A 37 -0.85 -3.74 6.44
CA VAL A 37 -1.41 -3.60 5.10
C VAL A 37 -2.09 -4.92 4.73
N GLU A 38 -3.38 -4.87 4.44
CA GLU A 38 -4.16 -6.03 3.99
C GLU A 38 -4.88 -5.70 2.68
N ILE A 39 -4.52 -6.40 1.61
CA ILE A 39 -5.12 -6.20 0.29
C ILE A 39 -5.71 -7.53 -0.18
N LYS A 40 -7.00 -7.52 -0.52
CA LYS A 40 -7.71 -8.73 -0.94
C LYS A 40 -8.57 -8.48 -2.16
N ARG A 41 -8.59 -9.42 -3.12
CA ARG A 41 -9.51 -9.40 -4.28
C ARG A 41 -9.38 -8.13 -5.12
N CYS A 42 -8.17 -7.59 -5.26
CA CYS A 42 -7.87 -6.41 -6.06
C CYS A 42 -7.10 -6.87 -7.30
N ASN A 43 -7.83 -7.38 -8.29
CA ASN A 43 -7.26 -8.14 -9.39
C ASN A 43 -6.59 -7.28 -10.47
N ASN A 44 -6.90 -5.97 -10.51
CA ASN A 44 -6.28 -5.02 -11.44
C ASN A 44 -5.11 -4.24 -10.78
N LEU A 45 -4.85 -4.47 -9.49
CA LEU A 45 -3.78 -3.79 -8.77
C LEU A 45 -2.44 -4.31 -9.26
N LYS A 46 -1.61 -3.43 -9.82
CA LYS A 46 -0.29 -3.76 -10.38
C LYS A 46 0.82 -3.51 -9.37
N TYR A 47 0.73 -2.41 -8.64
CA TYR A 47 1.72 -2.02 -7.64
C TYR A 47 1.04 -1.57 -6.34
N ILE A 48 1.65 -1.92 -5.21
CA ILE A 48 1.17 -1.51 -3.89
C ILE A 48 1.89 -0.23 -3.44
N PHE A 49 3.22 -0.22 -3.58
CA PHE A 49 4.07 0.92 -3.23
C PHE A 49 5.17 1.07 -4.27
N LEU A 50 5.58 2.31 -4.55
CA LEU A 50 6.81 2.57 -5.29
C LEU A 50 8.03 2.20 -4.42
N MET A 51 9.11 1.73 -5.05
CA MET A 51 10.36 1.37 -4.35
C MET A 51 10.94 2.53 -3.52
N SER A 52 10.82 3.77 -4.01
CA SER A 52 11.22 4.99 -3.32
C SER A 52 10.47 5.23 -2.00
N VAL A 53 9.29 4.62 -1.86
CA VAL A 53 8.39 4.72 -0.73
C VAL A 53 8.50 3.50 0.20
N ALA A 54 8.84 2.33 -0.34
CA ALA A 54 9.02 1.10 0.44
C ALA A 54 10.01 1.30 1.60
N ASN A 55 11.09 2.06 1.38
CA ASN A 55 12.08 2.39 2.41
C ASN A 55 11.53 3.27 3.55
N SER A 56 10.35 3.88 3.37
CA SER A 56 9.69 4.68 4.42
C SER A 56 8.71 3.88 5.29
N LEU A 57 8.41 2.63 4.92
CA LEU A 57 7.55 1.70 5.66
C LEU A 57 8.29 1.03 6.84
N GLY A 58 9.15 1.78 7.55
CA GLY A 58 10.02 1.23 8.60
C GLY A 58 9.30 0.65 9.82
N GLN A 59 7.99 0.91 9.97
CA GLN A 59 7.15 0.37 11.05
C GLN A 59 6.19 -0.73 10.57
N LEU A 60 6.27 -1.15 9.31
CA LEU A 60 5.36 -2.17 8.76
C LEU A 60 5.69 -3.54 9.37
N GLN A 61 4.72 -4.11 10.07
CA GLN A 61 4.83 -5.41 10.74
C GLN A 61 4.09 -6.51 9.98
N THR A 62 3.06 -6.15 9.21
CA THR A 62 2.23 -7.12 8.51
C THR A 62 1.89 -6.62 7.11
N LEU A 63 2.27 -7.40 6.11
CA LEU A 63 1.81 -7.27 4.74
C LEU A 63 1.05 -8.56 4.36
N LYS A 64 -0.24 -8.44 4.06
CA LYS A 64 -1.08 -9.56 3.65
C LYS A 64 -1.77 -9.25 2.34
N ILE A 65 -1.39 -9.98 1.30
CA ILE A 65 -1.98 -9.87 -0.03
C ILE A 65 -2.66 -11.20 -0.35
N LYS A 66 -3.92 -11.18 -0.80
CA LYS A 66 -4.64 -12.40 -1.18
C LYS A 66 -5.51 -12.16 -2.40
N SER A 67 -5.44 -13.07 -3.37
CA SER A 67 -6.28 -13.02 -4.57
C SER A 67 -6.15 -11.66 -5.29
N CYS A 68 -4.93 -11.27 -5.66
CA CYS A 68 -4.65 -10.07 -6.47
C CYS A 68 -3.84 -10.54 -7.68
N SER A 69 -4.50 -10.82 -8.79
CA SER A 69 -3.93 -11.60 -9.90
C SER A 69 -2.96 -10.85 -10.80
N GLN A 70 -3.07 -9.52 -10.91
CA GLN A 70 -2.18 -8.70 -11.74
C GLN A 70 -1.08 -8.01 -10.93
N LEU A 71 -0.89 -8.38 -9.67
CA LEU A 71 0.16 -7.78 -8.86
C LEU A 71 1.52 -8.24 -9.38
N GLU A 72 2.36 -7.30 -9.76
CA GLU A 72 3.70 -7.56 -10.27
C GLU A 72 4.69 -7.66 -9.09
N ASP A 73 5.65 -8.59 -9.20
CA ASP A 73 6.84 -8.60 -8.34
C ASP A 73 7.80 -7.49 -8.79
N ILE A 74 8.40 -6.79 -7.83
CA ILE A 74 9.34 -5.67 -8.05
C ILE A 74 10.76 -6.10 -7.71
#